data_AF-A0A2D4J1A3-F1
#
_entry.id   AF-A0A2D4J1A3-F1
#
_cell.length_a   1.000
_cell.length_b   1.000
_cell.length_c   1.000
_cell.angle_alpha   90.00
_cell.angle_beta   90.00
_cell.angle_gamma   90.00
#
_symmetry.space_group_name_H-M   'P 1'
#
loop_
_entity.id
_entity.type
_entity.pdbx_description
1 polymer ?
#
loop_
_entity_poly.entity_id
_entity_poly.type
_entity_poly.pdbx_seq_one_letter_code
_entity_poly.pdbx_strand_id
1 'polypeptide(L)'
;CSAAFVGVACELCAPGYYGPDCKECSCSGNGICNEGLLGDGFCFCSVGWTGEHCETKLAAVPQCSPACHPNAVCRANNICECNLYYEGDGKRCTVIDQCENNNGGCSNHAKCTQNGTDVSCTCLVDYQGDGYICNPIDRCADGRNGHCSEHATCITTGPNTRRCECKAGYIGNGMQCFREVIPPTDRCLEENGQCHV
;
A
#
# COMPACT_ATOMS: atom_id res chain seq x y z
N CYS A 1 -3.37 -3.17 15.04
CA CYS A 1 -4.64 -2.53 14.66
C CYS A 1 -5.73 -2.97 15.62
N SER A 2 -6.83 -2.23 15.74
CA SER A 2 -8.10 -2.82 16.19
C SER A 2 -8.65 -3.75 15.08
N ALA A 3 -9.68 -4.54 15.38
CA ALA A 3 -10.21 -5.53 14.44
C ALA A 3 -10.77 -4.94 13.13
N ALA A 4 -11.18 -3.67 13.14
CA ALA A 4 -11.77 -2.99 11.98
C ALA A 4 -10.73 -2.47 10.97
N PHE A 5 -9.43 -2.51 11.30
CA PHE A 5 -8.36 -1.96 10.46
C PHE A 5 -7.33 -3.01 10.07
N VAL A 6 -6.84 -2.95 8.84
CA VAL A 6 -5.83 -3.83 8.24
C VAL A 6 -4.78 -3.01 7.50
N GLY A 7 -3.75 -3.67 6.95
CA GLY A 7 -2.60 -3.03 6.30
C GLY A 7 -1.38 -2.94 7.22
N VAL A 8 -0.24 -2.51 6.66
CA VAL A 8 1.04 -2.47 7.39
C VAL A 8 1.08 -1.43 8.50
N ALA A 9 0.25 -0.38 8.41
CA ALA A 9 0.10 0.65 9.43
C ALA A 9 -1.34 0.78 9.95
N CYS A 10 -2.19 -0.23 9.72
CA CYS A 10 -3.61 -0.20 10.08
C CYS A 10 -4.38 0.95 9.40
N GLU A 11 -4.03 1.20 8.16
CA GLU A 11 -4.50 2.32 7.37
C GLU A 11 -5.72 1.97 6.54
N LEU A 12 -6.00 0.69 6.27
CA LEU A 12 -7.15 0.21 5.48
C LEU A 12 -8.26 -0.30 6.39
N CYS A 13 -9.50 -0.28 5.90
CA CYS A 13 -10.60 -0.98 6.57
C CYS A 13 -10.55 -2.48 6.29
N ALA A 14 -10.86 -3.27 7.32
CA ALA A 14 -11.14 -4.68 7.15
C ALA A 14 -12.38 -4.88 6.24
N PRO A 15 -12.52 -6.03 5.57
CA PRO A 15 -13.74 -6.34 4.81
C PRO A 15 -15.00 -6.18 5.68
N GLY A 16 -16.05 -5.55 5.14
CA GLY A 16 -17.27 -5.21 5.86
C GLY A 16 -17.20 -3.92 6.69
N TYR A 17 -16.14 -3.11 6.54
CA TYR A 17 -16.02 -1.82 7.24
C TYR A 17 -15.79 -0.65 6.26
N TYR A 18 -16.26 0.55 6.62
CA TYR A 18 -16.24 1.71 5.72
C TYR A 18 -15.90 3.04 6.41
N GLY A 19 -15.47 4.01 5.61
CA GLY A 19 -15.19 5.38 6.01
C GLY A 19 -13.86 5.54 6.78
N PRO A 20 -13.52 6.77 7.20
CA PRO A 20 -12.22 7.06 7.82
C PRO A 20 -12.04 6.41 9.20
N ASP A 21 -13.15 6.09 9.88
CA ASP A 21 -13.15 5.44 11.18
C ASP A 21 -13.36 3.92 11.08
N CYS A 22 -13.46 3.37 9.87
CA CYS A 22 -13.81 1.97 9.59
C CYS A 22 -14.98 1.48 10.44
N LYS A 23 -16.17 2.04 10.18
CA LYS A 23 -17.43 1.64 10.81
C LYS A 23 -17.97 0.37 10.15
N GLU A 24 -18.58 -0.51 10.93
CA GLU A 24 -19.12 -1.77 10.43
C GLU A 24 -20.33 -1.52 9.50
N CYS A 25 -20.32 -2.18 8.35
CA CYS A 25 -21.45 -2.18 7.43
C CYS A 25 -22.66 -2.86 8.08
N SER A 26 -23.82 -2.19 8.00
CA SER A 26 -25.06 -2.69 8.59
C SER A 26 -26.03 -3.29 7.56
N CYS A 27 -25.57 -3.54 6.33
CA CYS A 27 -26.39 -4.13 5.27
C CYS A 27 -26.84 -5.55 5.64
N SER A 28 -28.10 -5.87 5.38
CA SER A 28 -28.55 -7.27 5.35
C SER A 28 -27.86 -8.02 4.21
N GLY A 29 -27.85 -9.35 4.27
CA GLY A 29 -27.27 -10.21 3.22
C GLY A 29 -27.94 -10.13 1.84
N ASN A 30 -28.90 -9.21 1.66
CA ASN A 30 -29.57 -8.93 0.39
C ASN A 30 -29.01 -7.69 -0.32
N GLY A 31 -27.89 -7.14 0.13
CA GLY A 31 -27.22 -6.01 -0.51
C GLY A 31 -25.71 -6.11 -0.40
N ILE A 32 -25.02 -5.22 -1.11
CA ILE A 32 -23.58 -5.05 -1.05
C ILE A 32 -23.30 -3.68 -0.44
N CYS A 33 -22.43 -3.63 0.56
CA CYS A 33 -22.01 -2.39 1.20
C CYS A 33 -20.96 -1.67 0.34
N ASN A 34 -21.08 -0.36 0.22
CA ASN A 34 -19.98 0.48 -0.27
C ASN A 34 -18.92 0.63 0.83
N GLU A 35 -18.04 -0.37 0.90
CA GLU A 35 -17.02 -0.53 1.94
C GLU A 35 -15.67 0.14 1.60
N GLY A 36 -14.73 0.08 2.53
CA GLY A 36 -13.39 0.67 2.41
C GLY A 36 -13.31 2.11 2.95
N LEU A 37 -12.10 2.66 3.01
CA LEU A 37 -11.85 3.99 3.61
C LEU A 37 -12.63 5.13 2.94
N LEU A 38 -12.83 5.04 1.64
CA LEU A 38 -13.58 6.03 0.85
C LEU A 38 -15.06 5.65 0.72
N GLY A 39 -15.45 4.48 1.23
CA GLY A 39 -16.82 4.03 1.26
C GLY A 39 -17.66 4.85 2.24
N ASP A 40 -18.94 5.00 1.91
CA ASP A 40 -19.94 5.71 2.72
C ASP A 40 -20.87 4.76 3.48
N GLY A 41 -20.70 3.45 3.30
CA GLY A 41 -21.51 2.42 3.94
C GLY A 41 -22.89 2.24 3.32
N PHE A 42 -23.15 2.87 2.18
CA PHE A 42 -24.40 2.71 1.45
C PHE A 42 -24.62 1.24 1.05
N CYS A 43 -25.83 0.73 1.31
CA CYS A 43 -26.21 -0.63 0.94
C CYS A 43 -26.88 -0.64 -0.43
N PHE A 44 -26.17 -1.14 -1.44
CA PHE A 44 -26.75 -1.37 -2.75
C PHE A 44 -27.58 -2.65 -2.74
N CYS A 45 -28.90 -2.52 -2.77
CA CYS A 45 -29.80 -3.66 -2.64
C CYS A 45 -29.90 -4.50 -3.92
N SER A 46 -29.91 -5.82 -3.72
CA SER A 46 -30.16 -6.81 -4.76
C SER A 46 -31.58 -6.68 -5.33
N VAL A 47 -31.81 -7.31 -6.47
CA VAL A 47 -33.13 -7.33 -7.11
C VAL A 47 -34.22 -7.85 -6.15
N GLY A 48 -35.32 -7.11 -6.04
CA GLY A 48 -36.43 -7.47 -5.15
C GLY A 48 -36.30 -7.01 -3.69
N TRP A 49 -35.24 -6.25 -3.34
CA TRP A 49 -35.02 -5.73 -1.99
C TRP A 49 -34.89 -4.21 -1.98
N THR A 50 -35.26 -3.61 -0.85
CA THR A 50 -35.20 -2.17 -0.58
C THR A 50 -35.02 -1.91 0.92
N GLY A 51 -34.97 -0.65 1.34
CA GLY A 51 -34.65 -0.22 2.70
C GLY A 51 -33.22 0.28 2.82
N GLU A 52 -32.91 0.92 3.93
CA GLU A 52 -31.56 1.49 4.20
C GLU A 52 -30.49 0.40 4.29
N HIS A 53 -30.88 -0.78 4.79
CA HIS A 53 -30.01 -1.95 4.95
C HIS A 53 -30.48 -3.13 4.07
N CYS A 54 -31.30 -2.88 3.05
CA CYS A 54 -31.86 -3.91 2.17
C CYS A 54 -32.71 -4.97 2.89
N GLU A 55 -33.28 -4.62 4.05
CA GLU A 55 -34.03 -5.50 4.93
C GLU A 55 -35.48 -5.74 4.47
N THR A 56 -35.99 -4.88 3.59
CA THR A 56 -37.39 -4.92 3.15
C THR A 56 -37.52 -5.63 1.80
N LYS A 57 -38.25 -6.75 1.78
CA LYS A 57 -38.58 -7.45 0.54
C LYS A 57 -39.71 -6.72 -0.20
N LEU A 58 -39.51 -6.47 -1.49
CA LEU A 58 -40.53 -5.87 -2.35
C LEU A 58 -41.70 -6.84 -2.55
N ALA A 59 -42.93 -6.31 -2.53
CA ALA A 59 -44.15 -7.09 -2.78
C ALA A 59 -44.18 -7.69 -4.20
N ALA A 60 -43.58 -6.98 -5.17
CA ALA A 60 -43.37 -7.46 -6.52
C ALA A 60 -41.97 -7.05 -6.99
N VAL A 61 -41.27 -7.97 -7.64
CA VAL A 61 -39.96 -7.71 -8.22
C VAL A 61 -40.12 -6.87 -9.49
N PRO A 62 -39.47 -5.70 -9.60
CA PRO A 62 -39.54 -4.90 -10.82
C PRO A 62 -38.98 -5.66 -12.02
N GLN A 63 -39.69 -5.62 -13.14
CA GLN A 63 -39.25 -6.20 -14.40
C GLN A 63 -39.08 -5.10 -15.44
N CYS A 64 -37.84 -4.96 -15.93
CA CYS A 64 -37.50 -3.96 -16.92
C CYS A 64 -37.60 -4.54 -18.32
N SER A 65 -38.15 -3.76 -19.25
CA SER A 65 -38.20 -4.09 -20.68
C SER A 65 -37.70 -2.88 -21.50
N PRO A 66 -36.61 -3.03 -22.28
CA PRO A 66 -35.75 -4.22 -22.39
C PRO A 66 -35.06 -4.57 -21.06
N ALA A 67 -34.50 -5.78 -20.93
CA ALA A 67 -33.77 -6.17 -19.72
C ALA A 67 -32.61 -5.20 -19.43
N CYS A 68 -32.23 -5.07 -18.16
CA CYS A 68 -31.06 -4.28 -17.76
C CYS A 68 -29.75 -4.99 -18.12
N HIS A 69 -28.64 -4.26 -18.07
CA HIS A 69 -27.30 -4.85 -18.16
C HIS A 69 -27.08 -5.89 -17.05
N PRO A 70 -26.25 -6.95 -17.25
CA PRO A 70 -25.94 -7.92 -16.20
C PRO A 70 -25.35 -7.31 -14.91
N ASN A 71 -24.66 -6.18 -15.03
CA ASN A 71 -24.12 -5.40 -13.90
C ASN A 71 -25.05 -4.24 -13.48
N ALA A 72 -26.36 -4.43 -13.61
CA ALA A 72 -27.36 -3.46 -13.18
C ALA A 72 -28.57 -4.16 -12.56
N VAL A 73 -29.25 -3.46 -11.65
CA VAL A 73 -30.49 -3.92 -11.05
C VAL A 73 -31.67 -3.10 -11.57
N CYS A 74 -32.75 -3.81 -11.93
CA CYS A 74 -34.00 -3.17 -12.29
C CYS A 74 -34.71 -2.62 -11.04
N ARG A 75 -35.04 -1.34 -11.07
CA ARG A 75 -35.81 -0.61 -10.06
C ARG A 75 -37.21 -0.31 -10.58
N ALA A 76 -38.02 0.33 -9.75
CA ALA A 76 -39.36 0.79 -10.14
C ALA A 76 -39.28 1.73 -11.37
N ASN A 77 -40.38 1.84 -12.11
CA ASN A 77 -40.50 2.71 -13.28
C ASN A 77 -39.55 2.39 -14.45
N ASN A 78 -39.18 1.12 -14.62
CA ASN A 78 -38.30 0.65 -15.70
C ASN A 78 -36.89 1.29 -15.68
N ILE A 79 -36.44 1.71 -14.50
CA ILE A 79 -35.10 2.30 -14.29
C ILE A 79 -34.11 1.17 -14.05
N CYS A 80 -32.99 1.19 -14.77
CA CYS A 80 -31.87 0.30 -14.51
C CYS A 80 -30.78 1.09 -13.79
N GLU A 81 -30.29 0.58 -12.68
CA GLU A 81 -29.24 1.20 -11.89
C GLU A 81 -28.00 0.29 -11.95
N CYS A 82 -26.85 0.83 -12.38
CA CYS A 82 -25.62 0.06 -12.40
C CYS A 82 -25.21 -0.34 -10.97
N ASN A 83 -24.59 -1.52 -10.83
CA ASN A 83 -24.05 -2.01 -9.57
C ASN A 83 -22.94 -1.09 -9.05
N LEU A 84 -22.60 -1.21 -7.77
CA LEU A 84 -21.43 -0.53 -7.18
C LEU A 84 -20.17 -0.75 -8.04
N TYR A 85 -19.39 0.31 -8.19
CA TYR A 85 -18.17 0.36 -9.00
C TYR A 85 -18.39 0.24 -10.53
N TYR A 86 -19.64 0.35 -10.99
CA TYR A 86 -19.99 0.49 -12.40
C TYR A 86 -20.68 1.82 -12.68
N GLU A 87 -20.47 2.36 -13.88
CA GLU A 87 -21.11 3.58 -14.37
C GLU A 87 -21.80 3.35 -15.73
N GLY A 88 -22.79 4.18 -16.03
CA GLY A 88 -23.53 4.15 -17.28
C GLY A 88 -25.02 4.40 -17.11
N ASP A 89 -25.82 4.01 -18.10
CA ASP A 89 -27.27 4.25 -18.15
C ASP A 89 -28.12 3.07 -17.62
N GLY A 90 -27.47 2.05 -17.05
CA GLY A 90 -28.11 0.82 -16.56
C GLY A 90 -28.49 -0.19 -17.65
N LYS A 91 -28.51 0.21 -18.93
CA LYS A 91 -28.58 -0.71 -20.08
C LYS A 91 -27.19 -1.09 -20.58
N ARG A 92 -26.22 -0.19 -20.39
CA ARG A 92 -24.79 -0.38 -20.58
C ARG A 92 -24.10 0.09 -19.31
N CYS A 93 -23.47 -0.84 -18.60
CA CYS A 93 -22.67 -0.52 -17.42
C CYS A 93 -21.23 -0.95 -17.66
N THR A 94 -20.32 0.01 -17.55
CA THR A 94 -18.88 -0.22 -17.63
C THR A 94 -18.26 -0.05 -16.26
N VAL A 95 -17.19 -0.77 -16.01
CA VAL A 95 -16.43 -0.66 -14.76
C VAL A 95 -15.86 0.76 -14.66
N ILE A 96 -15.97 1.38 -13.49
CA ILE A 96 -15.33 2.66 -13.19
C ILE A 96 -13.82 2.43 -13.08
N ASP A 97 -13.00 3.21 -13.79
CA ASP A 97 -11.55 3.19 -13.61
C ASP A 97 -11.20 3.89 -12.29
N GLN A 98 -10.94 3.09 -11.26
CA GLN A 98 -10.61 3.59 -9.93
C GLN A 98 -9.15 4.07 -9.86
N CYS A 99 -8.26 3.58 -10.75
CA CYS A 99 -6.87 4.02 -10.77
C CYS A 99 -6.72 5.46 -11.28
N GLU A 100 -7.62 5.93 -12.15
CA GLU A 100 -7.65 7.31 -12.62
C GLU A 100 -8.03 8.31 -11.52
N ASN A 101 -8.71 7.85 -10.46
CA ASN A 101 -9.08 8.69 -9.33
C ASN A 101 -8.21 8.39 -8.10
N ASN A 102 -7.40 9.38 -7.67
CA ASN A 102 -6.53 9.27 -6.50
C ASN A 102 -5.66 7.99 -6.50
N ASN A 103 -5.19 7.54 -7.68
CA ASN A 103 -4.38 6.33 -7.86
C ASN A 103 -5.02 5.07 -7.22
N GLY A 104 -6.36 4.96 -7.23
CA GLY A 104 -7.07 3.85 -6.59
C GLY A 104 -6.88 3.75 -5.07
N GLY A 105 -6.45 4.84 -4.43
CA GLY A 105 -6.07 4.87 -3.01
C GLY A 105 -4.68 4.30 -2.73
N CYS A 106 -3.92 3.88 -3.74
CA CYS A 106 -2.56 3.40 -3.59
C CYS A 106 -1.59 4.52 -3.15
N SER A 107 -0.46 4.12 -2.56
CA SER A 107 0.65 5.05 -2.28
C SER A 107 1.07 5.83 -3.53
N ASN A 108 1.59 7.05 -3.34
CA ASN A 108 2.27 7.81 -4.39
C ASN A 108 3.53 7.10 -4.92
N HIS A 109 4.10 6.18 -4.14
CA HIS A 109 5.22 5.32 -4.53
C HIS A 109 4.76 3.91 -4.91
N ALA A 110 3.51 3.75 -5.33
CA ALA A 110 2.95 2.53 -5.85
C ALA A 110 2.29 2.72 -7.22
N LYS A 111 2.30 1.65 -8.00
CA LYS A 111 1.53 1.53 -9.23
C LYS A 111 0.16 0.93 -8.90
N CYS A 112 -0.90 1.63 -9.27
CA CYS A 112 -2.26 1.08 -9.28
C CYS A 112 -2.46 0.20 -10.52
N THR A 113 -3.14 -0.93 -10.34
CA THR A 113 -3.61 -1.81 -11.40
C THR A 113 -5.02 -2.27 -11.06
N GLN A 114 -5.85 -2.49 -12.06
CA GLN A 114 -7.25 -2.86 -11.86
C GLN A 114 -7.65 -3.98 -12.82
N ASN A 115 -8.40 -4.96 -12.33
CA ASN A 115 -9.01 -6.02 -13.12
C ASN A 115 -10.49 -6.17 -12.76
N GLY A 116 -11.38 -5.71 -13.63
CA GLY A 116 -12.78 -5.55 -13.24
C GLY A 116 -12.90 -4.53 -12.10
N THR A 117 -13.65 -4.83 -11.05
CA THR A 117 -13.79 -3.96 -9.88
C THR A 117 -12.63 -4.09 -8.88
N ASP A 118 -11.76 -5.10 -9.05
CA ASP A 118 -10.66 -5.37 -8.13
C ASP A 118 -9.47 -4.46 -8.41
N VAL A 119 -9.11 -3.64 -7.42
CA VAL A 119 -7.94 -2.75 -7.45
C VAL A 119 -6.78 -3.41 -6.69
N SER A 120 -5.58 -3.32 -7.24
CA SER A 120 -4.36 -3.83 -6.64
C SER A 120 -3.25 -2.78 -6.72
N CYS A 121 -2.59 -2.54 -5.59
CA CYS A 121 -1.47 -1.64 -5.46
C CYS A 121 -0.15 -2.42 -5.39
N THR A 122 0.88 -1.97 -6.07
CA THR A 122 2.22 -2.57 -5.97
C THR A 122 3.27 -1.48 -5.85
N CYS A 123 4.10 -1.54 -4.81
CA CYS A 123 5.18 -0.58 -4.63
C CYS A 123 6.09 -0.52 -5.85
N LEU A 124 6.54 0.69 -6.19
CA LEU A 124 7.50 0.93 -7.26
C LEU A 124 8.87 0.34 -6.89
N VAL A 125 9.75 0.26 -7.89
CA VAL A 125 11.15 -0.18 -7.71
C VAL A 125 11.82 0.64 -6.61
N ASP A 126 12.62 -0.05 -5.79
CA ASP A 126 13.28 0.47 -4.59
C ASP A 126 12.33 0.86 -3.43
N TYR A 127 11.04 0.57 -3.49
CA TYR A 127 10.13 0.72 -2.35
C TYR A 127 9.59 -0.64 -1.89
N GLN A 128 9.23 -0.73 -0.61
CA GLN A 128 8.64 -1.92 0.00
C GLN A 128 7.44 -1.57 0.89
N GLY A 129 6.52 -2.53 1.01
CA GLY A 129 5.29 -2.39 1.78
C GLY A 129 4.16 -3.16 1.13
N ASP A 130 2.91 -2.79 1.41
CA ASP A 130 1.70 -3.45 0.88
C ASP A 130 1.09 -2.74 -0.33
N GLY A 131 1.74 -1.70 -0.85
CA GLY A 131 1.27 -0.92 -2.00
C GLY A 131 0.41 0.29 -1.61
N TYR A 132 -0.26 0.26 -0.46
CA TYR A 132 -0.97 1.41 0.10
C TYR A 132 -0.02 2.27 0.93
N ILE A 133 0.92 1.63 1.61
CA ILE A 133 2.11 2.26 2.17
C ILE A 133 3.34 1.65 1.51
N CYS A 134 4.16 2.53 0.94
CA CYS A 134 5.42 2.17 0.31
C CYS A 134 6.54 3.01 0.90
N ASN A 135 7.41 2.37 1.65
CA ASN A 135 8.59 2.99 2.26
C ASN A 135 9.84 2.69 1.43
N PRO A 136 10.82 3.61 1.39
CA PRO A 136 12.11 3.33 0.78
C PRO A 136 12.75 2.09 1.39
N ILE A 137 13.33 1.22 0.56
CA ILE A 137 14.09 0.07 1.00
C ILE A 137 15.36 0.53 1.71
N ASP A 138 15.53 0.10 2.96
CA ASP A 138 16.79 0.26 3.67
C ASP A 138 17.81 -0.76 3.15
N ARG A 139 18.72 -0.29 2.30
CA ARG A 139 19.76 -1.14 1.72
C ARG A 139 20.72 -1.69 2.77
N CYS A 140 20.85 -1.09 3.95
CA CYS A 140 21.68 -1.64 5.01
C CYS A 140 21.01 -2.80 5.77
N ALA A 141 19.68 -2.89 5.71
CA ALA A 141 18.88 -3.94 6.33
C ALA A 141 18.61 -5.15 5.41
N ASP A 142 19.39 -5.30 4.34
CA ASP A 142 19.28 -6.40 3.35
C ASP A 142 19.81 -7.76 3.84
N GLY A 143 20.27 -7.84 5.09
CA GLY A 143 20.92 -9.02 5.67
C GLY A 143 22.34 -9.27 5.16
N ARG A 144 22.88 -8.38 4.32
CA ARG A 144 24.22 -8.47 3.70
C ARG A 144 25.06 -7.22 3.97
N ASN A 145 24.73 -6.45 5.02
CA ASN A 145 25.41 -5.20 5.38
C ASN A 145 25.46 -4.22 4.19
N GLY A 146 24.39 -4.13 3.40
CA GLY A 146 24.31 -3.29 2.20
C GLY A 146 25.40 -3.54 1.17
N HIS A 147 25.89 -4.79 1.12
CA HIS A 147 27.03 -5.20 0.29
C HIS A 147 28.34 -4.44 0.59
N CYS A 148 28.48 -3.85 1.78
CA CYS A 148 29.75 -3.28 2.24
C CYS A 148 30.78 -4.38 2.54
N SER A 149 32.06 -4.00 2.65
CA SER A 149 33.11 -4.89 3.15
C SER A 149 32.71 -5.48 4.52
N GLU A 150 33.17 -6.69 4.84
CA GLU A 150 33.05 -7.27 6.19
C GLU A 150 33.74 -6.40 7.27
N HIS A 151 34.75 -5.63 6.85
CA HIS A 151 35.48 -4.67 7.68
C HIS A 151 34.93 -3.24 7.57
N ALA A 152 33.71 -3.08 7.03
CA ALA A 152 33.01 -1.81 6.98
C ALA A 152 31.64 -1.90 7.66
N THR A 153 31.10 -0.74 7.99
CA THR A 153 29.74 -0.55 8.47
C THR A 153 28.92 0.12 7.38
N CYS A 154 27.74 -0.43 7.07
CA CYS A 154 26.78 0.23 6.21
C CYS A 154 26.06 1.36 6.95
N ILE A 155 25.95 2.51 6.30
CA ILE A 155 25.28 3.70 6.83
C ILE A 155 24.22 4.14 5.82
N THR A 156 22.97 4.15 6.24
CA THR A 156 21.85 4.66 5.44
C THR A 156 21.99 6.18 5.30
N THR A 157 22.03 6.69 4.08
CA THR A 157 22.25 8.12 3.79
C THR A 157 20.99 8.84 3.34
N GLY A 158 19.91 8.11 3.11
CA GLY A 158 18.63 8.63 2.66
C GLY A 158 17.77 7.53 2.02
N PRO A 159 16.60 7.89 1.47
CA PRO A 159 15.73 6.96 0.77
C PRO A 159 16.50 6.16 -0.29
N ASN A 160 16.53 4.84 -0.16
CA ASN A 160 17.18 3.94 -1.13
C ASN A 160 18.66 4.19 -1.35
N THR A 161 19.34 4.91 -0.44
CA THR A 161 20.78 5.22 -0.56
C THR A 161 21.53 4.82 0.69
N ARG A 162 22.78 4.40 0.49
CA ARG A 162 23.69 4.02 1.57
C ARG A 162 25.13 4.35 1.20
N ARG A 163 25.97 4.52 2.20
CA ARG A 163 27.43 4.49 2.06
C ARG A 163 28.04 3.43 2.98
N CYS A 164 29.27 3.06 2.70
CA CYS A 164 30.04 2.15 3.53
C CYS A 164 31.20 2.92 4.15
N GLU A 165 31.47 2.70 5.43
CA GLU A 165 32.59 3.31 6.14
C GLU A 165 33.45 2.21 6.76
N CYS A 166 34.76 2.23 6.51
CA CYS A 166 35.67 1.24 7.09
C CYS A 166 35.67 1.36 8.62
N LYS A 167 35.68 0.21 9.30
CA LYS A 167 35.78 0.14 10.76
C LYS A 167 37.16 0.66 11.20
N ALA A 168 37.28 1.05 12.47
CA ALA A 168 38.54 1.53 13.04
C ALA A 168 39.71 0.56 12.78
N GLY A 169 40.86 1.11 12.39
CA GLY A 169 42.05 0.34 11.99
C GLY A 169 41.97 -0.23 10.55
N TYR A 170 41.01 0.20 9.74
CA TYR A 170 40.93 -0.11 8.33
C TYR A 170 40.77 1.16 7.48
N ILE A 171 41.40 1.18 6.31
CA ILE A 171 41.32 2.25 5.33
C ILE A 171 40.81 1.74 3.99
N GLY A 172 40.14 2.59 3.22
CA GLY A 172 39.59 2.23 1.91
C GLY A 172 38.30 2.98 1.60
N ASN A 173 37.50 2.45 0.67
CA ASN A 173 36.25 3.08 0.21
C ASN A 173 34.98 2.47 0.85
N GLY A 174 35.14 1.65 1.89
CA GLY A 174 34.05 0.96 2.58
C GLY A 174 33.53 -0.30 1.86
N MET A 175 33.64 -0.38 0.54
CA MET A 175 33.40 -1.63 -0.22
C MET A 175 34.60 -2.56 -0.13
N GLN A 176 35.79 -1.99 -0.11
CA GLN A 176 37.07 -2.64 0.15
C GLN A 176 37.76 -1.87 1.27
N CYS A 177 38.17 -2.60 2.30
CA CYS A 177 38.82 -2.06 3.49
C CYS A 177 40.04 -2.93 3.78
N PHE A 178 41.19 -2.29 3.95
CA PHE A 178 42.47 -2.93 4.25
C PHE A 178 42.94 -2.48 5.62
N ARG A 179 43.63 -3.36 6.36
CA ARG A 179 44.20 -2.95 7.65
C ARG A 179 45.09 -1.74 7.47
N GLU A 180 44.86 -0.74 8.30
CA GLU A 180 45.72 0.43 8.40
C GLU A 180 47.05 -0.01 8.98
N VAL A 181 48.11 0.07 8.17
CA VAL A 181 49.46 -0.16 8.65
C VAL A 181 49.92 1.16 9.25
N ILE A 182 49.96 1.24 10.58
CA ILE A 182 50.64 2.34 11.26
C ILE A 182 52.12 2.18 10.90
N PRO A 183 52.75 3.16 10.21
CA PRO A 183 54.19 3.13 10.01
C PRO A 183 54.86 3.01 11.38
N PRO A 184 55.93 2.21 11.54
CA PRO A 184 56.63 2.15 12.81
C PRO A 184 57.02 3.58 13.20
N THR A 185 56.57 4.02 14.38
CA THR A 185 56.96 5.31 14.94
C THR A 185 58.46 5.32 15.12
N ASP A 186 59.16 6.21 14.43
CA ASP A 186 60.58 6.41 14.66
C ASP A 186 60.76 7.12 16.00
N ARG A 187 61.02 6.33 17.05
CA ARG A 187 61.24 6.83 18.41
C ARG A 187 62.44 7.77 18.50
N CYS A 188 63.34 7.81 17.51
CA CYS A 188 64.43 8.79 17.47
C CYS A 188 63.95 10.20 17.08
N LEU A 189 62.79 10.31 16.40
CA LEU A 189 62.18 11.58 16.01
C LEU A 189 61.23 12.14 17.09
N GLU A 190 60.85 11.32 18.07
CA GLU A 190 60.07 11.72 19.23
C GLU A 190 61.00 11.82 20.46
N GLU A 191 60.96 12.94 21.18
CA GLU A 191 61.75 13.17 22.42
C GLU A 191 63.26 12.82 22.32
N ASN A 192 63.89 13.02 21.15
CA ASN A 192 65.32 12.71 20.92
C ASN A 192 65.70 11.26 21.27
N GLY A 193 64.78 10.30 21.11
CA GLY A 193 65.01 8.91 21.46
C GLY A 193 65.13 8.64 22.96
N GLN A 194 64.70 9.58 23.82
CA GLN A 194 64.94 9.51 25.26
C GLN A 194 66.44 9.35 25.60
N CYS A 195 67.32 9.80 24.70
CA CYS A 195 68.76 9.78 24.93
C CYS A 195 69.09 10.77 26.07
N HIS A 196 69.77 10.27 27.11
CA HIS A 196 70.39 11.15 28.09
C HIS A 196 71.53 11.93 27.43
N VAL A 197 71.49 13.26 27.59
CA VAL A 197 72.54 14.19 27.13
C VAL A 197 73.80 14.06 27.99
#